data_AF-A0A0Q8U7P5-F1
#
_entry.id   AF-A0A0Q8U7P5-F1
#
_cell.length_a   1.000
_cell.length_b   1.000
_cell.length_c   1.000
_cell.angle_alpha   90.00
_cell.angle_beta   90.00
_cell.angle_gamma   90.00
#
_symmetry.space_group_name_H-M   'P 1'
#
loop_
_entity.id
_entity.type
_entity.pdbx_description
1 polymer ?
#
loop_
_entity_poly.entity_id
_entity_poly.type
_entity_poly.pdbx_seq_one_letter_code
_entity_poly.pdbx_strand_id
1 'polypeptide(L)' 'MDDPVNTRIQRGQRLAEAMREDLELYGVAELEERIAALEAEAARCRAQIERKRSGRAAADALFSKPS' A
#
# COMPACT_ATOMS: atom_id res chain seq x y z
N MET A 1 22.78 -5.84 28.40
CA MET A 1 21.32 -5.75 28.38
C MET A 1 20.91 -6.00 26.94
N ASP A 2 20.66 -7.26 26.60
CA ASP A 2 20.17 -7.63 25.28
C ASP A 2 18.69 -7.26 25.21
N ASP A 3 18.38 -6.17 24.49
CA ASP A 3 17.01 -5.83 24.16
C ASP A 3 16.42 -6.96 23.29
N PRO A 4 15.23 -7.48 23.62
CA PRO A 4 14.60 -8.49 22.78
C PRO A 4 14.31 -7.88 21.41
N VAL A 5 14.90 -8.46 20.36
CA VAL A 5 14.64 -8.10 18.97
C VAL A 5 13.13 -8.13 18.76
N ASN A 6 12.52 -6.97 18.58
CA ASN A 6 11.10 -6.88 18.30
C ASN A 6 10.87 -7.41 16.88
N THR A 7 10.46 -8.67 16.78
CA THR A 7 10.23 -9.39 15.51
C THR A 7 8.93 -8.99 14.80
N ARG A 8 8.18 -8.01 15.33
CA ARG A 8 6.90 -7.61 14.76
C ARG A 8 7.12 -6.75 13.52
N ILE A 9 6.84 -7.33 12.35
CA ILE A 9 6.81 -6.59 11.08
C ILE A 9 5.75 -5.50 11.17
N GLN A 10 6.17 -4.24 11.07
CA GLN A 10 5.27 -3.09 11.11
C GLN A 10 4.46 -2.99 9.80
N ARG A 11 3.27 -2.39 9.87
CA ARG A 11 2.46 -2.15 8.66
C ARG A 11 3.25 -1.26 7.69
N GLY A 12 3.34 -1.67 6.44
CA GLY A 12 4.10 -0.95 5.41
C GLY A 12 5.61 -1.21 5.43
N GLN A 13 6.15 -1.94 6.42
CA GLN A 13 7.58 -2.19 6.54
C GLN A 13 8.15 -2.89 5.29
N ARG A 14 7.46 -3.91 4.76
CA ARG A 14 7.90 -4.64 3.55
C ARG A 14 7.99 -3.75 2.30
N LEU A 15 7.06 -2.81 2.16
CA LEU A 15 7.12 -1.84 1.05
C LEU A 15 8.29 -0.88 1.24
N ALA A 16 8.52 -0.40 2.46
CA ALA A 16 9.64 0.47 2.79
C ALA A 16 11.01 -0.22 2.65
N GLU A 17 11.08 -1.54 2.89
CA GLU A 17 12.26 -2.36 2.60
C GLU A 17 12.48 -2.47 1.09
N ALA A 18 11.44 -2.82 0.32
CA ALA A 18 11.53 -2.88 -1.14
C ALA A 18 11.99 -1.55 -1.76
N MET A 19 11.51 -0.40 -1.26
CA MET A 19 11.94 0.91 -1.77
C MET A 19 13.41 1.26 -1.48
N ARG A 20 14.10 0.49 -0.64
CA ARG A 20 15.52 0.69 -0.30
C ARG A 20 16.46 -0.30 -0.98
N GLU A 21 15.92 -1.26 -1.73
CA GLU A 21 16.74 -2.22 -2.47
C GLU A 21 17.53 -1.52 -3.57
N ASP A 22 18.78 -1.96 -3.76
CA ASP A 22 19.64 -1.48 -4.83
C ASP A 22 19.21 -2.09 -6.17
N LEU A 23 18.69 -1.26 -7.06
CA LEU A 23 18.17 -1.68 -8.36
C LEU A 23 19.28 -1.97 -9.38
N GLU A 24 20.53 -1.54 -9.14
CA GLU A 24 21.65 -1.86 -10.03
C GLU A 24 21.99 -3.36 -10.05
N LEU A 25 21.56 -4.09 -9.01
CA LEU A 25 21.75 -5.53 -8.88
C LEU A 25 20.72 -6.36 -9.66
N TYR A 26 19.69 -5.73 -10.23
CA TYR A 26 18.59 -6.40 -10.91
C TYR A 26 18.78 -6.41 -12.43
N GLY A 27 18.43 -7.53 -13.07
CA GLY A 27 18.31 -7.61 -14.51
C GLY A 27 17.05 -6.91 -15.04
N VAL A 28 17.01 -6.63 -16.35
CA VAL A 28 15.86 -5.97 -16.99
C VAL A 28 14.55 -6.72 -16.75
N ALA A 29 14.54 -8.04 -16.93
CA ALA A 29 13.33 -8.85 -16.73
C ALA A 29 12.83 -8.79 -15.27
N GLU A 30 13.74 -8.81 -14.29
CA GLU A 30 13.37 -8.71 -12.87
C GLU A 30 12.80 -7.33 -12.53
N LEU A 31 13.33 -6.27 -13.16
CA LEU A 31 12.79 -4.91 -13.03
C LEU A 31 11.40 -4.78 -13.67
N GLU A 32 11.17 -5.41 -14.82
CA GLU A 32 9.86 -5.45 -15.48
C GLU A 32 8.82 -6.18 -14.61
N GLU A 33 9.18 -7.34 -14.06
CA GLU A 33 8.33 -8.09 -13.11
C GLU A 33 8.03 -7.27 -11.85
N ARG A 34 9.04 -6.60 -11.31
CA ARG A 34 8.90 -5.71 -10.15
C ARG A 34 7.91 -4.58 -10.44
N ILE A 35 8.04 -3.92 -11.60
CA ILE A 35 7.13 -2.84 -12.01
C ILE A 35 5.70 -3.37 -12.12
N ALA A 36 5.50 -4.50 -12.80
CA ALA A 36 4.17 -5.09 -12.95
C ALA A 36 3.51 -5.39 -11.59
N ALA A 37 4.27 -5.90 -10.63
CA ALA A 37 3.79 -6.15 -9.28
C ALA A 37 3.42 -4.85 -8.54
N LEU A 38 4.25 -3.80 -8.65
CA LEU A 38 4.00 -2.50 -8.02
C LEU A 38 2.77 -1.80 -8.61
N GLU A 39 2.58 -1.88 -9.93
CA GLU A 39 1.40 -1.31 -10.59
C GLU A 39 0.11 -2.03 -10.18
N ALA A 40 0.14 -3.36 -10.07
CA ALA A 40 -0.99 -4.13 -9.56
C ALA A 40 -1.33 -3.75 -8.11
N GLU A 41 -0.33 -3.57 -7.25
CA GLU A 41 -0.55 -3.12 -5.87
C GLU A 41 -1.09 -1.68 -5.82
N ALA A 42 -0.59 -0.79 -6.68
CA ALA A 42 -1.11 0.58 -6.79
C ALA A 42 -2.59 0.57 -7.22
N ALA A 43 -2.96 -0.28 -8.17
CA ALA A 43 -4.36 -0.45 -8.60
C ALA A 43 -5.25 -0.94 -7.44
N ARG A 44 -4.79 -1.93 -6.67
CA ARG A 44 -5.50 -2.39 -5.46
C ARG A 44 -5.68 -1.28 -4.43
N CYS A 45 -4.63 -0.51 -4.15
CA CYS A 45 -4.70 0.63 -3.23
C CYS A 45 -5.73 1.67 -3.69
N ARG A 46 -5.70 2.02 -4.98
CA ARG A 46 -6.68 2.94 -5.58
C ARG A 46 -8.11 2.43 -5.46
N ALA A 47 -8.35 1.15 -5.73
CA ALA A 47 -9.68 0.54 -5.59
C ALA A 47 -10.20 0.59 -4.15
N GLN A 48 -9.34 0.35 -3.16
CA GLN A 48 -9.71 0.44 -1.74
C GLN A 48 -9.97 1.89 -1.29
N ILE A 49 -9.20 2.85 -1.80
CA ILE A 49 -9.46 4.28 -1.57
C ILE A 49 -10.82 4.65 -2.14
N GLU A 50 -11.12 4.25 -3.37
CA GLU A 50 -12.40 4.57 -4.02
C GLU A 50 -13.59 3.99 -3.26
N ARG A 51 -13.51 2.71 -2.85
CA ARG A 51 -14.54 2.09 -2.00
C ARG A 51 -14.78 2.87 -0.71
N LYS A 52 -13.71 3.32 -0.04
CA LYS A 52 -13.81 4.10 1.19
C LYS A 52 -14.40 5.49 0.96
N ARG A 53 -14.03 6.16 -0.14
CA ARG A 53 -14.59 7.47 -0.53
C ARG A 53 -16.07 7.38 -0.87
N SER A 54 -16.45 6.39 -1.68
CA SER A 54 -17.84 6.10 -2.02
C SER A 54 -18.69 5.81 -0.78
N GLY A 55 -18.19 5.00 0.15
CA GLY A 55 -18.86 4.75 1.43
C GLY A 55 -19.01 6.02 2.29
N ARG A 56 -18.00 6.88 2.30
CA ARG A 56 -18.06 8.17 3.00
C ARG A 56 -19.09 9.11 2.38
N ALA A 57 -19.10 9.26 1.06
CA ALA A 57 -20.07 10.10 0.35
C ALA A 57 -21.51 9.63 0.57
N ALA A 58 -21.75 8.31 0.57
CA ALA A 58 -23.06 7.73 0.87
C ALA A 58 -23.50 8.00 2.31
N ALA A 59 -22.57 7.89 3.27
CA ALA A 59 -22.84 8.23 4.67
C ALA A 59 -23.14 9.73 4.83
N ASP A 60 -22.30 10.59 4.26
CA ASP A 60 -22.49 12.05 4.34
C ASP A 60 -23.85 12.46 3.76
N ALA A 61 -24.30 11.88 2.63
CA ALA A 61 -25.62 12.14 2.05
C ALA A 61 -26.80 11.67 2.92
N LEU A 62 -26.63 10.58 3.68
CA LEU A 62 -27.64 10.08 4.61
C LEU A 62 -27.77 10.98 5.85
N PHE A 63 -26.66 11.55 6.33
CA PHE A 63 -26.62 12.36 7.54
C PHE A 63 -26.74 13.88 7.28
N SER A 64 -26.54 14.36 6.06
CA SER A 64 -26.58 15.78 5.71
C SER A 64 -27.95 16.29 5.25
N LYS A 65 -28.99 15.45 5.20
CA LYS A 65 -30.34 15.89 4.85
C LYS A 65 -31.04 16.38 6.12
N PRO A 66 -31.24 17.70 6.30
CA PRO A 66 -32.08 18.17 7.39
C PRO A 66 -33.54 17.84 7.04
N SER A 67 -34.28 17.33 8.03
CA SER A 67 -35.73 17.55 8.07
C SER A 67 -36.01 19.03 8.33
#